data_AF-R9AYV2-F1
#
_entry.id   AF-R9AYV2-F1
#
_cell.length_a   1.000
_cell.length_b   1.000
_cell.length_c   1.000
_cell.angle_alpha   90.00
_cell.angle_beta   90.00
_cell.angle_gamma   90.00
#
_symmetry.space_group_name_H-M   'P 1'
#
loop_
_entity.id
_entity.type
_entity.pdbx_description
1 polymer ?
#
loop_
_entity_poly.entity_id
_entity_poly.type
_entity_poly.pdbx_seq_one_letter_code
_entity_poly.pdbx_strand_id
1 'polypeptide(L)'
;MKNYISFICMVLSVLALPACTKNTLYFTPELTGYIYDSRTHKPLSDQTGYMGFNGRTDSDNAKINLKSDGSFTIPPITATYYFIRPDVKEYTNFPSEIFISFKNYQLKIIDYSEAYSRQVSEGKSSFSHYKKIDLGKIYLDRE
;
A
#
# COMPACT_ATOMS: atom_id res chain seq x y z
N MET A 1 -7.87 -25.90 -46.91
CA MET A 1 -7.52 -24.54 -46.42
C MET A 1 -8.43 -24.03 -45.31
N LYS A 2 -9.77 -24.14 -45.42
CA LYS A 2 -10.73 -23.64 -44.40
C LYS A 2 -10.50 -24.20 -42.98
N ASN A 3 -10.15 -25.48 -42.85
CA ASN A 3 -9.91 -26.13 -41.55
C ASN A 3 -8.55 -25.75 -40.92
N TYR A 4 -7.55 -25.40 -41.74
CA TYR A 4 -6.23 -24.97 -41.27
C TYR A 4 -6.25 -23.53 -40.74
N ILE A 5 -6.99 -22.65 -41.42
CA ILE A 5 -7.23 -21.27 -40.96
C ILE A 5 -7.98 -21.28 -39.63
N SER A 6 -9.00 -22.13 -39.48
CA SER A 6 -9.74 -22.27 -38.22
C SER A 6 -8.86 -22.75 -37.06
N PHE A 7 -7.92 -23.67 -37.32
CA PHE A 7 -7.00 -24.18 -36.29
C PHE A 7 -5.99 -23.11 -35.86
N ILE A 8 -5.43 -22.36 -36.81
CA ILE A 8 -4.53 -21.24 -36.54
C ILE A 8 -5.23 -20.15 -35.73
N CYS A 9 -6.47 -19.78 -36.09
CA CYS A 9 -7.27 -18.82 -35.34
C CYS A 9 -7.55 -19.30 -33.90
N MET A 10 -7.82 -20.59 -33.69
CA MET A 10 -8.03 -21.16 -32.36
C MET A 10 -6.76 -21.11 -31.50
N VAL A 11 -5.59 -21.43 -32.06
CA VAL A 11 -4.31 -21.35 -31.34
C VAL A 11 -3.93 -19.90 -31.00
N LEU A 12 -4.12 -18.96 -31.94
CA LEU A 12 -3.87 -17.53 -31.69
C LEU A 12 -4.81 -16.95 -30.62
N SER A 13 -6.07 -17.38 -30.59
CA SER A 13 -7.01 -16.92 -29.57
C SER A 13 -6.70 -17.46 -28.18
N VAL A 14 -6.20 -18.69 -28.03
CA VAL A 14 -5.72 -19.23 -26.74
C VAL A 14 -4.46 -18.49 -26.25
N LEU A 15 -3.54 -18.16 -27.16
CA LEU A 15 -2.31 -17.43 -26.82
C LEU A 15 -2.54 -15.95 -26.50
N ALA A 16 -3.63 -15.34 -26.98
CA ALA A 16 -3.99 -13.96 -26.70
C ALA A 16 -4.60 -13.73 -25.30
N LEU A 17 -5.18 -14.76 -24.68
CA LEU A 17 -5.82 -14.68 -23.35
C LEU A 17 -4.88 -14.17 -22.24
N PRO A 18 -3.65 -14.70 -22.06
CA PRO A 18 -2.73 -14.19 -21.04
C PRO A 18 -2.21 -12.77 -21.33
N ALA A 19 -2.33 -12.26 -22.56
CA ALA A 19 -1.91 -10.89 -22.89
C ALA A 19 -2.89 -9.83 -22.36
N CYS A 20 -4.15 -10.20 -22.14
CA CYS A 20 -5.17 -9.31 -21.62
C CYS A 20 -5.35 -9.40 -20.09
N THR A 21 -4.66 -10.33 -19.42
CA THR A 21 -4.79 -10.49 -17.96
C THR A 21 -3.79 -9.60 -17.24
N LYS A 22 -4.28 -8.55 -16.58
CA LYS A 22 -3.47 -7.64 -15.76
C LYS A 22 -3.21 -8.27 -14.39
N ASN A 23 -1.94 -8.44 -14.05
CA ASN A 23 -1.45 -8.86 -12.74
C ASN A 23 -0.98 -7.66 -11.92
N THR A 24 -1.14 -7.72 -10.60
CA THR A 24 -0.68 -6.66 -9.67
C THR A 24 0.25 -7.28 -8.62
N LEU A 25 1.45 -6.74 -8.52
CA LEU A 25 2.39 -7.00 -7.44
C LEU A 25 2.15 -5.99 -6.32
N TYR A 26 2.13 -6.48 -5.10
CA TYR A 26 2.02 -5.66 -3.89
C TYR A 26 3.36 -5.67 -3.17
N PHE A 27 3.83 -4.49 -2.81
CA PHE A 27 5.13 -4.29 -2.21
C PHE A 27 5.04 -3.87 -0.75
N THR A 28 3.95 -3.20 -0.39
CA THR A 28 3.61 -2.85 0.98
C THR A 28 2.15 -3.21 1.27
N PRO A 29 1.76 -3.38 2.54
CA PRO A 29 0.35 -3.48 2.91
C PRO A 29 -0.40 -2.17 2.67
N GLU A 30 -1.74 -2.20 2.74
CA GLU A 30 -2.47 -0.97 3.06
C GLU A 30 -2.39 -0.74 4.56
N LEU A 31 -2.16 0.51 4.97
CA LEU A 31 -2.16 0.87 6.38
C LEU A 31 -3.37 1.73 6.68
N THR A 32 -4.06 1.42 7.76
CA THR A 32 -5.13 2.26 8.32
C THR A 32 -4.89 2.54 9.79
N GLY A 33 -5.56 3.56 10.30
CA GLY A 33 -5.54 3.88 11.71
C GLY A 33 -6.18 5.23 11.94
N TYR A 34 -5.84 5.84 13.07
CA TYR A 34 -6.36 7.13 13.47
C TYR A 34 -5.27 8.01 14.06
N ILE A 35 -5.32 9.30 13.75
CA ILE A 35 -4.38 10.30 14.30
C ILE A 35 -5.06 11.10 15.41
N TYR A 36 -4.38 11.19 16.55
CA TYR A 36 -4.83 11.90 17.75
C TYR A 36 -3.76 12.87 18.24
N ASP A 37 -4.18 13.97 18.85
CA ASP A 37 -3.29 14.90 19.54
C ASP A 37 -2.93 14.29 20.91
N SER A 38 -1.63 14.14 21.20
CA SER A 38 -1.15 13.47 22.41
C SER A 38 -1.56 14.17 23.71
N ARG A 39 -1.74 15.49 23.68
CA ARG A 39 -2.10 16.30 24.85
C ARG A 39 -3.60 16.27 25.10
N THR A 40 -4.39 16.58 24.08
CA THR A 40 -5.86 16.71 24.19
C THR A 40 -6.58 15.38 24.08
N HIS A 41 -5.92 14.33 23.59
CA HIS A 41 -6.51 13.02 23.30
C HIS A 41 -7.72 13.08 22.35
N LYS A 42 -7.82 14.16 21.58
CA LYS A 42 -8.85 14.36 20.55
C LYS A 42 -8.32 13.93 19.18
N PRO A 43 -9.18 13.45 18.28
CA PRO A 43 -8.78 13.15 16.91
C PRO A 43 -8.30 14.43 16.20
N LEU A 44 -7.32 14.29 15.30
CA LEU A 44 -6.99 15.33 14.34
C LEU A 44 -8.03 15.29 13.21
N SER A 45 -9.18 15.89 13.45
CA SER A 45 -10.30 15.92 12.52
C SER A 45 -10.02 16.80 11.31
N ASP A 46 -10.32 16.28 10.11
CA ASP A 46 -10.38 17.03 8.85
C ASP A 46 -9.10 17.81 8.50
N GLN A 47 -7.96 17.33 8.97
CA GLN A 47 -6.65 17.91 8.73
C GLN A 47 -5.99 17.29 7.50
N THR A 48 -5.32 18.12 6.70
CA THR A 48 -4.42 17.68 5.64
C THR A 48 -3.00 17.56 6.18
N GLY A 49 -2.33 16.46 5.86
CA GLY A 49 -0.93 16.24 6.19
C GLY A 49 -0.23 15.42 5.11
N TYR A 50 0.96 14.93 5.46
CA TYR A 50 1.77 14.08 4.61
C TYR A 50 2.10 12.79 5.35
N MET A 51 1.73 11.65 4.75
CA MET A 51 1.96 10.32 5.29
C MET A 51 2.32 9.36 4.16
N GLY A 52 3.24 8.44 4.42
CA GLY A 52 3.64 7.47 3.41
C GLY A 52 4.73 6.53 3.89
N PHE A 53 5.07 5.55 3.05
CA PHE A 53 6.17 4.64 3.28
C PHE A 53 7.50 5.36 3.14
N ASN A 54 8.34 5.24 4.17
CA ASN A 54 9.60 5.97 4.27
C ASN A 54 10.51 5.66 3.07
N GLY A 55 10.97 6.70 2.38
CA GLY A 55 11.83 6.60 1.20
C GLY A 55 11.16 6.09 -0.08
N ARG A 56 9.82 5.97 -0.13
CA ARG A 56 9.11 5.43 -1.31
C ARG A 56 7.84 6.15 -1.72
N THR A 57 7.09 6.68 -0.78
CA THR A 57 5.96 7.54 -1.14
C THR A 57 6.51 8.90 -1.57
N ASP A 58 6.35 9.24 -2.84
CA ASP A 58 6.70 10.58 -3.35
C ASP A 58 5.81 11.66 -2.73
N SER A 59 6.21 12.92 -2.86
CA SER A 59 5.51 14.06 -2.24
C SER A 59 4.06 14.21 -2.71
N ASP A 60 3.77 13.83 -3.94
CA ASP A 60 2.46 14.01 -4.56
C ASP A 60 1.48 12.95 -4.06
N ASN A 61 1.97 11.72 -3.84
CA ASN A 61 1.23 10.58 -3.30
C ASN A 61 1.23 10.55 -1.75
N ALA A 62 2.09 11.33 -1.09
CA ALA A 62 2.14 11.41 0.36
C ALA A 62 1.03 12.25 0.97
N LYS A 63 0.38 13.13 0.18
CA LYS A 63 -0.66 14.01 0.69
C LYS A 63 -1.88 13.20 1.12
N ILE A 64 -2.30 13.37 2.37
CA ILE A 64 -3.46 12.67 2.93
C ILE A 64 -4.41 13.65 3.61
N ASN A 65 -5.71 13.37 3.53
CA ASN A 65 -6.74 14.08 4.25
C ASN A 65 -7.33 13.14 5.31
N LEU A 66 -7.20 13.52 6.57
CA LEU A 66 -7.87 12.81 7.66
C LEU A 66 -9.37 13.04 7.58
N LYS A 67 -10.14 12.03 7.97
CA LYS A 67 -11.58 12.20 8.14
C LYS A 67 -11.89 12.93 9.46
N SER A 68 -13.16 13.25 9.69
CA SER A 68 -13.61 13.94 10.90
C SER A 68 -13.35 13.17 12.21
N ASP A 69 -13.20 11.85 12.15
CA ASP A 69 -12.81 11.00 13.28
C ASP A 69 -11.28 10.81 13.42
N GLY A 70 -10.49 11.51 12.59
CA GLY A 70 -9.03 11.39 12.53
C GLY A 70 -8.55 10.13 11.79
N SER A 71 -9.45 9.36 11.16
CA SER A 71 -9.05 8.15 10.44
C SER A 71 -8.30 8.44 9.14
N PHE A 72 -7.40 7.52 8.79
CA PHE A 72 -6.57 7.60 7.58
C PHE A 72 -6.43 6.23 6.88
N THR A 73 -6.04 6.30 5.60
CA THR A 73 -5.64 5.15 4.79
C THR A 73 -4.43 5.52 3.95
N ILE A 74 -3.33 4.78 4.11
CA ILE A 74 -2.17 4.83 3.20
C ILE A 74 -2.30 3.66 2.23
N PRO A 75 -2.50 3.91 0.93
CA PRO A 75 -2.66 2.85 -0.06
C PRO A 75 -1.36 2.05 -0.22
N PRO A 76 -1.45 0.77 -0.62
CA PRO A 76 -0.27 -0.06 -0.83
C PRO A 76 0.52 0.41 -2.05
N ILE A 77 1.84 0.25 -2.00
CA ILE A 77 2.70 0.43 -3.17
C ILE A 77 2.54 -0.82 -4.05
N THR A 78 2.23 -0.61 -5.32
CA THR A 78 1.96 -1.70 -6.28
C THR A 78 2.65 -1.47 -7.61
N ALA A 79 2.93 -2.54 -8.35
CA ALA A 79 3.27 -2.49 -9.76
C ALA A 79 2.39 -3.46 -10.54
N THR A 80 1.99 -3.07 -11.74
CA THR A 80 1.11 -3.90 -12.57
C THR A 80 1.82 -4.38 -13.82
N TYR A 81 1.56 -5.62 -14.23
CA TYR A 81 2.16 -6.21 -15.41
C TYR A 81 1.19 -7.18 -16.11
N TYR A 82 1.42 -7.44 -17.39
CA TYR A 82 0.63 -8.42 -18.14
C TYR A 82 1.44 -9.71 -18.31
N PHE A 83 2.42 -9.70 -19.22
CA PHE A 83 3.29 -10.85 -19.51
C PHE A 83 4.67 -10.76 -18.83
N ILE A 84 5.31 -9.61 -18.89
CA ILE A 84 6.67 -9.42 -18.38
C ILE A 84 6.59 -8.93 -16.94
N ARG A 85 6.97 -9.78 -15.98
CA ARG A 85 7.07 -9.38 -14.58
C ARG A 85 8.19 -8.33 -14.45
N PRO A 86 7.94 -7.18 -13.78
CA PRO A 86 8.96 -6.17 -13.56
C PRO A 86 10.06 -6.71 -12.62
N ASP A 87 11.27 -6.16 -12.75
CA ASP A 87 12.33 -6.42 -11.77
C ASP A 87 11.89 -5.87 -10.41
N VAL A 88 11.86 -6.74 -9.40
CA VAL A 88 11.43 -6.42 -8.04
C VAL A 88 12.60 -6.16 -7.10
N LYS A 89 13.86 -6.16 -7.57
CA LYS A 89 15.04 -5.94 -6.72
C LYS A 89 14.96 -4.65 -5.92
N GLU A 90 14.50 -3.57 -6.54
CA GLU A 90 14.31 -2.28 -5.86
C GLU A 90 13.29 -2.36 -4.71
N TYR A 91 12.50 -3.44 -4.66
CA TYR A 91 11.41 -3.66 -3.72
C TYR A 91 11.71 -4.69 -2.61
N THR A 92 12.92 -5.26 -2.58
CA THR A 92 13.27 -6.35 -1.65
C THR A 92 13.73 -5.89 -0.26
N ASN A 93 14.04 -4.61 -0.06
CA ASN A 93 14.62 -4.08 1.18
C ASN A 93 13.85 -2.85 1.70
N PHE A 94 12.54 -2.91 1.75
CA PHE A 94 11.78 -1.81 2.34
C PHE A 94 11.88 -1.81 3.85
N PRO A 95 12.21 -0.66 4.47
CA PRO A 95 11.92 -0.51 5.88
C PRO A 95 10.41 -0.66 6.06
N SER A 96 10.01 -1.37 7.11
CA SER A 96 8.60 -1.45 7.50
C SER A 96 8.19 -0.16 8.22
N GLU A 97 8.51 1.00 7.65
CA GLU A 97 8.35 2.31 8.27
C GLU A 97 7.42 3.21 7.47
N ILE A 98 6.64 4.00 8.20
CA ILE A 98 5.94 5.17 7.65
C ILE A 98 6.39 6.46 8.33
N PHE A 99 6.35 7.55 7.57
CA PHE A 99 6.46 8.90 8.12
C PHE A 99 5.06 9.51 8.25
N ILE A 100 4.90 10.41 9.22
CA ILE A 100 3.68 11.13 9.52
C ILE A 100 4.04 12.58 9.85
N SER A 101 3.53 13.51 9.05
CA SER A 101 3.82 14.94 9.17
C SER A 101 2.54 15.76 9.05
N PHE A 102 2.21 16.49 10.10
CA PHE A 102 1.09 17.44 10.14
C PHE A 102 1.60 18.79 10.65
N LYS A 103 0.97 19.87 10.19
CA LYS A 103 1.36 21.22 10.58
C LYS A 103 1.24 21.41 12.11
N ASN A 104 2.28 21.97 12.74
CA ASN A 104 2.41 22.18 14.20
C ASN A 104 2.54 20.89 15.03
N TYR A 105 2.87 19.76 14.40
CA TYR A 105 3.18 18.50 15.07
C TYR A 105 4.56 18.02 14.66
N GLN A 106 5.26 17.37 15.58
CA GLN A 106 6.56 16.78 15.30
C GLN A 106 6.43 15.67 14.26
N LEU A 107 7.40 15.57 13.36
CA LEU A 107 7.54 14.44 12.45
C LEU A 107 7.60 13.15 13.26
N LYS A 108 6.74 12.18 12.91
CA LYS A 108 6.74 10.86 13.55
C LYS A 108 7.04 9.78 12.53
N ILE A 109 7.96 8.89 12.88
CA ILE A 109 8.26 7.67 12.12
C ILE A 109 7.74 6.49 12.93
N ILE A 110 7.06 5.55 12.27
CA ILE A 110 6.49 4.36 12.91
C ILE A 110 6.91 3.12 12.13
N ASP A 111 7.49 2.15 12.84
CA ASP A 111 7.67 0.79 12.34
C ASP A 111 6.36 0.00 12.50
N TYR A 112 5.80 -0.47 11.38
CA TYR A 112 4.56 -1.26 11.34
C TYR A 112 4.80 -2.78 11.29
N SER A 113 6.04 -3.26 11.31
CA SER A 113 6.38 -4.69 11.22
C SER A 113 5.76 -5.54 12.33
N GLU A 114 5.68 -4.99 13.55
CA GLU A 114 5.04 -5.66 14.67
C GLU A 114 3.52 -5.76 14.49
N ALA A 115 2.89 -4.65 14.10
CA ALA A 115 1.45 -4.63 13.80
C ALA A 115 1.10 -5.59 12.66
N TYR A 116 1.97 -5.66 11.63
CA TYR A 116 1.90 -6.64 10.56
C TYR A 116 1.97 -8.06 11.12
N SER A 117 3.04 -8.42 11.82
CA SER A 117 3.25 -9.80 12.32
C SER A 117 2.10 -10.31 13.19
N ARG A 118 1.47 -9.42 13.99
CA ARG A 118 0.32 -9.77 14.81
C ARG A 118 -0.96 -10.02 14.00
N GLN A 119 -1.17 -9.28 12.91
CA GLN A 119 -2.39 -9.36 12.08
C GLN A 119 -2.25 -10.37 10.94
N VAL A 120 -1.03 -10.85 10.69
CA VAL A 120 -0.65 -11.64 9.53
C VAL A 120 -0.12 -13.00 9.98
N SER A 121 -0.93 -14.06 9.86
CA SER A 121 -0.48 -15.43 10.14
C SER A 121 0.63 -15.88 9.18
N GLU A 122 1.69 -16.51 9.72
CA GLU A 122 2.92 -16.93 9.02
C GLU A 122 2.66 -17.75 7.74
N GLY A 123 1.64 -18.61 7.73
CA GLY A 123 1.26 -19.46 6.59
C GLY A 123 0.53 -18.75 5.43
N LYS A 124 0.30 -17.44 5.51
CA LYS A 124 -0.35 -16.63 4.46
C LYS A 124 0.59 -15.57 3.87
N SER A 125 1.89 -15.66 4.14
CA SER A 125 2.91 -14.70 3.67
C SER A 125 3.21 -14.83 2.17
N SER A 126 2.79 -15.92 1.52
CA SER A 126 3.03 -16.17 0.11
C SER A 126 2.03 -15.46 -0.80
N PHE A 127 2.42 -14.28 -1.27
CA PHE A 127 2.07 -13.71 -2.60
C PHE A 127 0.61 -13.43 -2.97
N SER A 128 -0.39 -13.71 -2.13
CA SER A 128 -1.76 -13.23 -2.37
C SER A 128 -2.34 -12.52 -1.17
N HIS A 129 -2.94 -11.36 -1.46
CA HIS A 129 -3.80 -10.54 -0.61
C HIS A 129 -3.08 -9.51 0.26
N TYR A 130 -3.23 -8.26 -0.19
CA TYR A 130 -3.52 -7.08 0.62
C TYR A 130 -3.89 -7.45 2.07
N LYS A 131 -2.91 -7.34 2.97
CA LYS A 131 -3.19 -7.35 4.40
C LYS A 131 -3.27 -5.91 4.79
N LYS A 132 -4.50 -5.43 4.88
CA LYS A 132 -4.80 -4.18 5.54
C LYS A 132 -4.29 -4.31 6.98
N ILE A 133 -3.34 -3.48 7.37
CA ILE A 133 -2.81 -3.44 8.73
C ILE A 133 -3.41 -2.24 9.43
N ASP A 134 -4.10 -2.52 10.52
CA ASP A 134 -4.58 -1.48 11.42
C ASP A 134 -3.47 -1.10 12.41
N LEU A 135 -3.04 0.16 12.39
CA LEU A 135 -2.08 0.74 13.31
C LEU A 135 -2.74 1.25 14.59
N GLY A 136 -4.07 1.22 14.67
CA GLY A 136 -4.84 1.73 15.80
C GLY A 136 -4.71 3.25 15.93
N LYS A 137 -4.60 3.73 17.17
CA LYS A 137 -4.48 5.17 17.47
C LYS A 137 -3.01 5.57 17.55
N ILE A 138 -2.64 6.53 16.73
CA ILE A 138 -1.32 7.15 16.73
C ILE A 138 -1.47 8.54 17.34
N TYR A 139 -0.74 8.78 18.42
CA TYR A 139 -0.69 10.08 19.07
C TYR A 139 0.48 10.90 18.54
N LEU A 140 0.22 12.15 18.15
CA LEU A 140 1.22 13.11 17.70
C LEU A 140 1.47 14.18 18.76
N ASP A 141 2.74 14.47 18.99
CA ASP A 141 3.20 15.54 19.87
C ASP A 141 3.29 16.85 19.09
N ARG A 142 2.93 17.95 19.76
CA ARG A 142 3.06 19.29 19.18
C ARG A 142 4.52 19.73 19.14
N GLU A 143 4.84 20.58 18.17
CA GLU A 143 6.10 21.33 18.14
C GLU A 143 6.19 22.35 19.30
#